data_AF-A0A0D6MAR7-F1
#
_entry.id   AF-A0A0D6MAR7-F1
#
_cell.length_a   1.000
_cell.length_b   1.000
_cell.length_c   1.000
_cell.angle_alpha   90.00
_cell.angle_beta   90.00
_cell.angle_gamma   90.00
#
_symmetry.space_group_name_H-M   'P 1'
#
loop_
_entity.id
_entity.type
_entity.pdbx_description
1 polymer ?
#
loop_
_entity_poly.entity_id
_entity_poly.type
_entity_poly.pdbx_seq_one_letter_code
_entity_poly.pdbx_strand_id
1 'polypeptide(L)'
;MRQHEAVIAEGVLDPSWTVLSIFPSPMLYAGPTEVQWHARARIAAGVHTYIVGRDPAGIQHPDTGDFLYEPTHGAKVLSMAPGLSQLHILPFRVAAYDKKAGKMAFFDPSRKEDFDFISGTRMRKLAREGATPPDGFMAPTAWKILADYYQSIAKK
;
A
#
# COMPACT_ATOMS: atom_id res chain seq x y z
N MET A 1 13.29 -3.48 -1.70
CA MET A 1 13.57 -4.92 -1.55
C MET A 1 13.79 -5.32 -0.10
N ARG A 2 14.87 -4.87 0.57
CA ARG A 2 15.19 -5.25 1.97
C ARG A 2 14.03 -5.17 2.96
N GLN A 3 13.21 -4.12 2.89
CA GLN A 3 12.05 -3.97 3.78
C GLN A 3 10.99 -5.06 3.56
N HIS A 4 10.74 -5.49 2.31
CA HIS A 4 9.78 -6.56 2.00
C HIS A 4 10.33 -7.94 2.38
N GLU A 5 11.63 -8.17 2.18
CA GLU A 5 12.30 -9.40 2.63
C GLU A 5 12.16 -9.57 4.15
N ALA A 6 12.29 -8.48 4.91
CA ALA A 6 12.07 -8.47 6.35
C ALA A 6 10.62 -8.80 6.74
N VAL A 7 9.62 -8.25 6.04
CA VAL A 7 8.20 -8.58 6.26
C VAL A 7 7.94 -10.08 6.07
N ILE A 8 8.51 -10.68 5.02
CA ILE A 8 8.37 -12.13 4.74
C ILE A 8 9.14 -12.95 5.79
N ALA A 9 10.35 -12.53 6.16
CA ALA A 9 11.17 -13.23 7.15
C ALA A 9 10.54 -13.27 8.56
N GLU A 10 9.75 -12.24 8.92
CA GLU A 10 8.99 -12.21 10.17
C GLU A 10 7.65 -12.98 10.09
N GLY A 11 7.33 -13.62 8.96
CA GLY A 11 6.13 -14.43 8.80
C GLY A 11 4.82 -13.64 8.70
N VAL A 12 4.89 -12.31 8.49
CA VAL A 12 3.69 -11.51 8.19
C VAL A 12 3.07 -11.95 6.85
N LEU A 13 3.93 -12.33 5.91
CA LEU A 13 3.57 -13.10 4.71
C LEU A 13 4.33 -14.41 4.75
N ASP A 14 3.64 -15.53 4.50
CA ASP A 14 4.26 -16.85 4.52
C ASP A 14 5.25 -17.00 3.35
N PRO A 15 6.56 -17.25 3.59
CA PRO A 15 7.55 -17.40 2.54
C PRO A 15 7.28 -18.58 1.61
N SER A 16 6.63 -19.65 2.07
CA SER A 16 6.33 -20.83 1.26
C SER A 16 5.23 -20.60 0.21
N TRP A 17 4.40 -19.58 0.42
CA TRP A 17 3.29 -19.21 -0.45
C TRP A 17 3.49 -17.85 -1.14
N THR A 18 4.67 -17.23 -1.00
CA THR A 18 4.93 -15.87 -1.48
C THR A 18 6.10 -15.84 -2.47
N VAL A 19 5.85 -15.29 -3.66
CA VAL A 19 6.91 -14.97 -4.63
C VAL A 19 7.14 -13.46 -4.63
N LEU A 20 8.34 -13.03 -4.28
CA LEU A 20 8.77 -11.63 -4.36
C LEU A 20 9.51 -11.39 -5.68
N SER A 21 9.00 -10.46 -6.50
CA SER A 21 9.60 -10.10 -7.80
C SER A 21 9.49 -8.60 -8.08
N ILE A 22 10.30 -8.11 -9.02
CA ILE A 22 10.34 -6.71 -9.44
C ILE A 22 9.54 -6.55 -10.72
N PHE A 23 8.53 -5.68 -10.70
CA PHE A 23 7.83 -5.23 -11.90
C PHE A 23 8.62 -4.07 -12.54
N PRO A 24 9.16 -4.22 -13.76
CA PRO A 24 10.13 -3.27 -14.31
C PRO A 24 9.52 -2.01 -14.94
N SER A 25 8.19 -1.88 -14.96
CA SER A 25 7.53 -0.72 -15.55
C SER A 25 7.84 0.58 -14.79
N PRO A 26 8.03 1.71 -15.48
CA PRO A 26 7.92 3.03 -14.87
C PRO A 26 6.56 3.19 -14.17
N MET A 27 6.55 3.95 -13.07
CA MET A 27 5.33 4.36 -12.36
C MET A 27 4.94 5.76 -12.86
N LEU A 28 3.71 5.89 -13.37
CA LEU A 28 3.21 7.15 -13.96
C LEU A 28 2.41 8.01 -13.00
N TYR A 29 1.93 7.42 -11.90
CA TYR A 29 0.98 8.01 -10.96
C TYR A 29 -0.32 8.47 -11.64
N ALA A 30 -0.80 7.67 -12.60
CA ALA A 30 -1.96 8.01 -13.43
C ALA A 30 -3.27 7.31 -12.99
N GLY A 31 -3.38 6.94 -11.72
CA GLY A 31 -4.63 6.57 -11.06
C GLY A 31 -5.43 5.46 -11.77
N PRO A 32 -6.75 5.65 -12.01
CA PRO A 32 -7.61 4.67 -12.66
C PRO A 32 -7.19 4.24 -14.07
N THR A 33 -6.40 5.06 -14.78
CA THR A 33 -5.84 4.69 -16.08
C THR A 33 -4.67 3.72 -15.90
N GLU A 34 -3.73 4.04 -15.00
CA GLU A 34 -2.54 3.22 -14.80
C GLU A 34 -2.84 1.88 -14.10
N VAL A 35 -3.82 1.84 -13.20
CA VAL A 35 -4.16 0.59 -12.51
C VAL A 35 -4.63 -0.51 -13.49
N GLN A 36 -5.21 -0.14 -14.64
CA GLN A 36 -5.54 -1.08 -15.72
C GLN A 36 -4.29 -1.71 -16.33
N TRP A 37 -3.23 -0.92 -16.54
CA TRP A 37 -1.93 -1.42 -16.99
C TRP A 37 -1.32 -2.36 -15.96
N HIS A 38 -1.34 -1.98 -14.68
CA HIS A 38 -0.84 -2.83 -13.60
C HIS A 38 -1.56 -4.18 -13.55
N ALA A 39 -2.88 -4.20 -13.73
CA ALA A 39 -3.68 -5.42 -13.78
C ALA A 39 -3.38 -6.26 -15.02
N ARG A 40 -3.35 -5.64 -16.21
CA ARG A 40 -3.07 -6.33 -17.48
C ARG A 40 -1.70 -6.99 -17.50
N ALA A 41 -0.67 -6.31 -17.00
CA ALA A 41 0.68 -6.86 -16.91
C ALA A 41 0.73 -8.10 -16.00
N ARG A 42 -0.07 -8.13 -14.92
CA ARG A 42 -0.17 -9.27 -14.01
C ARG A 42 -0.90 -10.46 -14.65
N ILE A 43 -1.92 -10.23 -15.47
CA ILE A 43 -2.52 -11.29 -16.31
C ILE A 43 -1.46 -11.93 -17.20
N ALA A 44 -0.63 -11.12 -17.87
CA ALA A 44 0.45 -11.63 -18.72
C ALA A 44 1.50 -12.45 -17.95
N ALA A 45 1.63 -12.23 -16.64
CA ALA A 45 2.48 -12.99 -15.73
C ALA A 45 1.78 -14.22 -15.09
N GLY A 46 0.57 -14.58 -15.53
CA GLY A 46 -0.17 -15.74 -15.04
C GLY A 46 -0.99 -15.49 -13.75
N VAL A 47 -1.20 -14.24 -13.37
CA VAL A 47 -2.03 -13.90 -12.19
C VAL A 47 -3.51 -13.91 -12.57
N HIS A 48 -4.31 -14.68 -11.82
CA HIS A 48 -5.76 -14.79 -12.02
C HIS A 48 -6.60 -13.94 -11.06
N THR A 49 -6.07 -13.57 -9.89
CA THR A 49 -6.74 -12.71 -8.92
C THR A 49 -5.91 -11.47 -8.64
N TYR A 50 -6.51 -10.29 -8.71
CA TYR A 50 -5.82 -9.01 -8.55
C TYR A 50 -6.39 -8.21 -7.40
N ILE A 51 -5.58 -7.98 -6.38
CA ILE A 51 -5.92 -7.17 -5.21
C ILE A 51 -5.89 -5.69 -5.60
N VAL A 52 -6.98 -4.97 -5.32
CA VAL A 52 -7.03 -3.51 -5.50
C VAL A 52 -7.61 -2.85 -4.25
N GLY A 53 -6.94 -1.81 -3.77
CA GLY A 53 -7.39 -1.03 -2.62
C GLY A 53 -7.96 0.34 -3.02
N ARG A 54 -7.90 1.25 -2.05
CA ARG A 54 -8.23 2.67 -2.23
C ARG A 54 -7.14 3.41 -2.99
N ASP A 55 -7.53 4.29 -3.91
CA ASP A 55 -6.67 5.22 -4.66
C ASP A 55 -5.45 4.55 -5.34
N PRO A 56 -5.66 3.46 -6.10
CA PRO A 56 -4.53 2.73 -6.70
C PRO A 56 -3.86 3.58 -7.78
N ALA A 57 -2.53 3.61 -7.75
CA ALA A 57 -1.69 4.45 -8.61
C ALA A 57 -2.00 5.97 -8.51
N GLY A 58 -2.68 6.40 -7.45
CA GLY A 58 -2.95 7.80 -7.19
C GLY A 58 -1.78 8.54 -6.53
N ILE A 59 -1.86 9.87 -6.59
CA ILE A 59 -0.99 10.80 -5.87
C ILE A 59 -1.83 12.00 -5.44
N GLN A 60 -1.29 12.81 -4.52
CA GLN A 60 -1.88 14.11 -4.22
C GLN A 60 -1.70 15.06 -5.39
N HIS A 61 -2.70 15.91 -5.64
CA HIS A 61 -2.60 17.00 -6.58
C HIS A 61 -1.49 17.96 -6.12
N PRO A 62 -0.52 18.33 -6.98
CA PRO A 62 0.63 19.15 -6.58
C PRO A 62 0.24 20.50 -5.97
N ASP A 63 -0.79 21.14 -6.52
CA ASP A 63 -1.20 22.49 -6.09
C ASP A 63 -2.16 22.50 -4.90
N THR A 64 -3.07 21.53 -4.77
CA THR A 64 -4.11 21.54 -3.73
C THR A 64 -3.80 20.62 -2.56
N GLY A 65 -2.95 19.60 -2.75
CA GLY A 65 -2.66 18.57 -1.74
C GLY A 65 -3.79 17.53 -1.56
N ASP A 66 -4.93 17.69 -2.24
CA ASP A 66 -6.04 16.73 -2.25
C ASP A 66 -5.73 15.52 -3.13
N PHE A 67 -6.59 14.50 -3.13
CA PHE A 67 -6.45 13.38 -4.05
C PHE A 67 -6.59 13.85 -5.50
N LEU A 68 -5.61 13.51 -6.36
CA LEU A 68 -5.69 13.80 -7.80
C LEU A 68 -6.82 13.00 -8.48
N TYR A 69 -7.16 11.84 -7.92
CA TYR A 69 -8.22 10.97 -8.40
C TYR A 69 -9.22 10.67 -7.29
N GLU A 70 -10.48 10.45 -7.65
CA GLU A 70 -11.45 9.98 -6.65
C GLU A 70 -11.03 8.57 -6.16
N PRO A 71 -10.89 8.36 -4.83
CA PRO A 71 -10.24 7.16 -4.29
C PRO A 71 -10.89 5.81 -4.61
N THR A 72 -12.16 5.78 -5.03
CA THR A 72 -12.88 4.55 -5.41
C THR A 72 -12.84 4.27 -6.91
N HIS A 73 -12.44 5.24 -7.74
CA HIS A 73 -12.47 5.10 -9.20
C HIS A 73 -11.59 3.97 -9.71
N GLY A 74 -10.41 3.74 -9.12
CA GLY A 74 -9.52 2.69 -9.59
C GLY A 74 -10.15 1.29 -9.58
N ALA A 75 -10.79 0.92 -8.46
CA ALA A 75 -11.48 -0.38 -8.35
C ALA A 75 -12.72 -0.44 -9.27
N LYS A 76 -13.52 0.63 -9.34
CA LYS A 76 -14.70 0.71 -10.21
C LYS A 76 -14.32 0.57 -11.69
N VAL A 77 -13.29 1.30 -12.13
CA VAL A 77 -12.80 1.25 -13.51
C VAL A 77 -12.27 -0.13 -13.85
N LEU A 78 -11.47 -0.76 -12.98
CA LEU A 78 -11.01 -2.12 -13.19
C LEU A 78 -12.15 -3.12 -13.38
N SER A 79 -13.22 -3.01 -12.58
CA SER A 79 -14.36 -3.94 -12.67
C SER A 79 -15.14 -3.85 -13.98
N MET A 80 -15.02 -2.75 -14.72
CA MET A 80 -15.70 -2.53 -16.00
C MET A 80 -14.73 -2.41 -17.19
N ALA A 81 -13.42 -2.57 -16.97
CA ALA A 81 -12.42 -2.39 -18.01
C ALA A 81 -12.48 -3.53 -19.04
N PRO A 82 -12.61 -3.21 -20.34
CA PRO A 82 -12.62 -4.23 -21.39
C PRO A 82 -11.28 -4.96 -21.44
N GLY A 83 -11.31 -6.27 -21.70
CA GLY A 83 -10.11 -7.11 -21.78
C GLY A 83 -9.55 -7.58 -20.43
N LEU A 84 -10.15 -7.19 -19.30
CA LEU A 84 -9.81 -7.70 -17.96
C LEU A 84 -10.84 -8.70 -17.40
N SER A 85 -11.81 -9.16 -18.20
CA SER A 85 -12.90 -10.04 -17.76
C SER A 85 -12.45 -11.40 -17.19
N GLN A 86 -11.24 -11.86 -17.56
CA GLN A 86 -10.66 -13.10 -17.05
C GLN A 86 -9.97 -12.93 -15.69
N LEU A 87 -9.79 -11.69 -15.23
CA LEU A 87 -9.12 -11.37 -13.97
C LEU A 87 -10.16 -11.18 -12.87
N HIS A 88 -10.05 -11.99 -11.82
CA HIS A 88 -10.87 -11.82 -10.63
C HIS A 88 -10.35 -10.62 -9.83
N ILE A 89 -11.05 -9.49 -9.94
CA ILE A 89 -10.71 -8.28 -9.17
C ILE A 89 -11.19 -8.48 -7.73
N LEU A 90 -10.27 -8.33 -6.77
CA LEU A 90 -10.56 -8.45 -5.34
C LEU A 90 -10.42 -7.07 -4.68
N PRO A 91 -11.53 -6.29 -4.58
CA PRO A 91 -11.50 -4.95 -4.05
C PRO A 91 -11.50 -4.94 -2.51
N PHE A 92 -10.70 -4.06 -1.92
CA PHE A 92 -10.64 -3.85 -0.48
C PHE A 92 -10.94 -2.39 -0.11
N ARG A 93 -11.65 -2.23 1.01
CA ARG A 93 -11.80 -0.92 1.67
C ARG A 93 -10.49 -0.50 2.32
N VAL A 94 -10.39 0.78 2.67
CA VAL A 94 -9.21 1.31 3.36
C VAL A 94 -8.98 0.58 4.70
N ALA A 95 -7.73 0.18 4.95
CA ALA A 95 -7.30 -0.33 6.24
C ALA A 95 -6.51 0.76 6.98
N ALA A 96 -6.70 0.84 8.28
CA ALA A 96 -6.03 1.78 9.19
C ALA A 96 -5.69 1.08 10.50
N TYR A 97 -4.86 1.72 11.33
CA TYR A 97 -4.48 1.15 12.62
C TYR A 97 -5.62 1.35 13.62
N ASP A 98 -6.24 0.26 14.08
CA ASP A 98 -7.27 0.30 15.11
C ASP A 98 -6.62 0.35 16.49
N LYS A 99 -6.70 1.51 17.16
CA LYS A 99 -6.07 1.75 18.45
C LYS A 99 -6.64 0.88 19.57
N LYS A 100 -7.92 0.47 19.46
CA LYS A 100 -8.54 -0.41 20.47
C LYS A 100 -8.11 -1.85 20.27
N ALA A 101 -7.99 -2.29 19.01
CA ALA A 101 -7.60 -3.65 18.69
C ALA A 101 -6.09 -3.89 18.68
N GLY A 102 -5.27 -2.82 18.64
CA GLY A 102 -3.81 -2.91 18.59
C GLY A 102 -3.28 -3.52 17.27
N LYS A 103 -4.00 -3.35 16.16
CA LYS A 103 -3.66 -3.96 14.87
C LYS A 103 -4.30 -3.22 13.69
N MET A 104 -3.83 -3.52 12.48
CA MET A 104 -4.47 -3.07 11.25
C MET A 104 -5.86 -3.72 11.07
N ALA A 105 -6.86 -2.90 10.74
CA ALA A 105 -8.22 -3.36 10.45
C ALA A 105 -8.86 -2.49 9.35
N PHE A 106 -9.94 -2.98 8.73
CA PHE A 106 -10.73 -2.16 7.81
C PHE A 106 -11.36 -0.99 8.56
N PHE A 107 -11.20 0.20 8.01
CA PHE A 107 -11.77 1.41 8.57
C PHE A 107 -13.29 1.34 8.63
N ASP A 108 -13.82 1.75 9.78
CA ASP A 108 -15.25 1.84 10.04
C ASP A 108 -15.60 3.31 10.38
N PRO A 109 -16.36 4.00 9.50
CA PRO A 109 -16.73 5.40 9.70
C PRO A 109 -17.53 5.66 10.99
N SER A 110 -18.22 4.66 11.54
CA SER A 110 -19.04 4.81 12.76
C SER A 110 -18.21 4.99 14.03
N ARG A 111 -16.93 4.59 13.99
CA ARG A 111 -15.96 4.65 15.10
C ARG A 111 -14.64 5.27 14.66
N LYS A 112 -14.72 6.30 13.82
CA LYS A 112 -13.57 6.92 13.13
C LYS A 112 -12.44 7.34 14.08
N GLU A 113 -12.78 7.75 15.29
CA GLU A 113 -11.86 8.17 16.35
C GLU A 113 -10.99 7.03 16.90
N ASP A 114 -11.39 5.77 16.70
CA ASP A 114 -10.60 4.59 17.09
C ASP A 114 -9.48 4.29 16.10
N PHE A 115 -9.55 4.84 14.89
CA PHE A 115 -8.58 4.57 13.84
C PHE A 115 -7.51 5.65 13.73
N ASP A 116 -6.27 5.22 13.53
CA ASP A 116 -5.13 6.07 13.26
C ASP A 116 -4.63 5.87 11.81
N PHE A 117 -4.61 6.95 11.04
CA PHE A 117 -4.10 6.97 9.67
C PHE A 117 -2.65 7.44 9.67
N ILE A 118 -1.73 6.49 9.57
CA ILE A 118 -0.29 6.78 9.54
C ILE A 118 0.15 6.97 8.08
N SER A 119 0.16 8.23 7.63
CA SER A 119 0.57 8.60 6.28
C SER A 119 2.07 8.37 6.04
N GLY A 120 2.48 8.32 4.77
CA GLY A 120 3.90 8.29 4.39
C GLY A 120 4.72 9.43 5.00
N THR A 121 4.15 10.64 5.06
CA THR A 121 4.80 11.79 5.70
C THR A 121 4.99 11.58 7.19
N ARG A 122 3.98 11.04 7.90
CA ARG A 122 4.11 10.73 9.33
C ARG A 122 5.09 9.59 9.58
N MET A 123 5.08 8.53 8.77
CA MET A 123 6.07 7.45 8.86
C MET A 123 7.50 7.98 8.69
N ARG A 124 7.73 8.85 7.70
CA ARG A 124 9.05 9.48 7.49
C ARG A 124 9.49 10.32 8.69
N LYS A 125 8.57 11.08 9.27
CA LYS A 125 8.85 11.89 10.48
C LYS A 125 9.27 11.00 11.65
N LEU A 126 8.46 9.99 11.98
CA LEU A 126 8.75 9.03 13.05
C LEU A 126 10.12 8.37 12.85
N ALA A 127 10.38 7.87 11.64
CA ALA A 127 11.64 7.23 11.29
C ALA A 127 12.87 8.14 11.48
N ARG A 128 12.78 9.41 11.06
CA ARG A 128 13.85 10.40 11.24
C ARG A 128 14.10 10.74 12.71
N GLU A 129 13.03 10.82 13.51
CA GLU A 129 13.09 11.10 14.94
C GLU A 129 13.52 9.88 15.77
N GLY A 130 13.67 8.71 15.15
CA GLY A 130 13.99 7.46 15.85
C GLY A 130 12.81 6.89 16.65
N ALA A 131 11.60 7.40 16.42
CA ALA A 131 10.37 6.91 17.03
C ALA A 131 9.85 5.67 16.27
N THR A 132 9.11 4.81 16.97
CA THR A 132 8.43 3.66 16.38
C THR A 132 6.95 3.98 16.15
N PRO A 133 6.33 3.45 15.08
CA PRO A 133 4.87 3.44 14.97
C PRO A 133 4.27 2.54 16.06
N PRO A 134 2.95 2.60 16.28
CA PRO A 134 2.27 1.67 17.17
C PRO A 134 2.56 0.20 16.82
N ASP A 135 2.68 -0.64 17.84
CA ASP A 135 2.87 -2.08 17.68
C ASP A 135 1.75 -2.68 16.81
N GLY A 136 2.09 -3.57 15.88
CA GLY A 136 1.12 -4.16 14.95
C GLY A 136 0.83 -3.32 13.69
N PHE A 137 1.41 -2.13 13.54
CA PHE A 137 1.35 -1.37 12.29
C PHE A 137 2.28 -1.94 11.20
N MET A 138 3.50 -2.31 11.57
CA MET A 138 4.51 -2.89 10.68
C MET A 138 5.41 -3.86 11.45
N ALA A 139 5.92 -4.88 10.75
CA ALA A 139 6.90 -5.81 11.29
C ALA A 139 8.14 -5.06 11.83
N PRO A 140 8.59 -5.30 13.08
CA PRO A 140 9.68 -4.56 13.71
C PRO A 140 10.99 -4.49 12.91
N THR A 141 11.42 -5.59 12.29
CA THR A 141 12.65 -5.63 11.49
C THR A 141 12.49 -4.84 10.19
N ALA A 142 11.29 -4.87 9.60
CA ALA A 142 10.97 -4.06 8.43
C ALA A 142 10.93 -2.57 8.77
N TRP A 143 10.40 -2.19 9.94
CA TRP A 143 10.44 -0.82 10.44
C TRP A 143 11.88 -0.34 10.66
N LYS A 144 12.73 -1.16 11.27
CA LYS A 144 14.14 -0.83 11.50
C LYS A 144 14.86 -0.49 10.19
N ILE A 145 14.63 -1.25 9.12
CA ILE A 145 15.22 -0.97 7.80
C ILE A 145 14.76 0.40 7.26
N LEU A 146 13.49 0.77 7.46
CA LEU A 146 12.99 2.09 7.08
C LEU A 146 13.60 3.21 7.94
N ALA A 147 13.68 3.01 9.25
CA ALA A 147 14.28 3.96 10.18
C ALA A 147 15.75 4.23 9.83
N ASP A 148 16.55 3.17 9.66
CA ASP A 148 17.96 3.25 9.26
C ASP A 148 18.12 4.02 7.93
N TYR A 149 17.27 3.73 6.93
CA TYR A 149 17.26 4.46 5.67
C TYR A 149 16.99 5.95 5.88
N TYR A 150 15.92 6.31 6.58
CA TYR A 150 15.53 7.71 6.76
C TYR A 150 16.50 8.51 7.62
N GLN A 151 17.15 7.87 8.60
CA GLN A 151 18.23 8.48 9.37
C GLN A 151 19.50 8.65 8.54
N SER A 152 19.81 7.73 7.61
CA SER A 152 20.98 7.86 6.74
C SER A 152 20.89 9.05 5.79
N ILE A 153 19.68 9.37 5.29
CA ILE A 153 19.47 10.51 4.37
C ILE A 153 19.28 11.84 5.10
N ALA A 154 18.89 11.83 6.38
CA ALA A 154 18.74 13.05 7.19
C ALA A 154 20.09 13.57 7.72
N LYS A 155 21.13 12.73 7.72
CA LYS A 155 22.50 13.08 8.08
C LYS A 155 23.30 13.73 6.93
N LYS A 156 22.72 13.83 5.74
CA LYS A 156 23.26 14.59 4.60
C LYS A 156 22.56 15.92 4.50
#